data_AF-A0A348VSX2-F1
#
_entry.id   AF-A0A348VSX2-F1
#
_cell.length_a   1.000
_cell.length_b   1.000
_cell.length_c   1.000
_cell.angle_alpha   90.00
_cell.angle_beta   90.00
_cell.angle_gamma   90.00
#
_symmetry.space_group_name_H-M   'P 1'
#
loop_
_entity.id
_entity.type
_entity.pdbx_description
1 polymer ?
#
loop_
_entity_poly.entity_id
_entity_poly.type
_entity_poly.pdbx_seq_one_letter_code
_entity_poly.pdbx_strand_id
1 'polypeptide(L)'
;TDEGMKVAFGSACHGAGRAMSRTQAKRQWKGREVIDQLAAQGVVVRGHSYSGIAEEAPESYKDVTEVVDAAHYAGLARKVAKVKPWACVKG
;
A
#
# COMPACT_ATOMS: atom_id res chain seq x y z
N THR A 1 -5.27 10.17 19.09
CA THR A 1 -5.79 11.54 19.33
C THR A 1 -6.86 11.44 20.40
N ASP A 2 -7.20 12.54 21.08
CA ASP A 2 -8.28 12.50 22.08
C ASP A 2 -9.61 12.06 21.46
N GLU A 3 -9.86 12.46 20.21
CA GLU A 3 -11.03 12.02 19.45
C GLU A 3 -11.00 10.52 19.15
N GLY A 4 -9.87 10.00 18.65
CA GLY A 4 -9.71 8.57 18.36
C GLY A 4 -9.86 7.67 19.59
N MET A 5 -9.50 8.16 20.79
CA MET A 5 -9.77 7.44 22.05
C MET A 5 -11.28 7.30 22.31
N LYS A 6 -12.06 8.35 22.01
CA LYS A 6 -13.51 8.40 22.26
C LYS A 6 -14.32 7.58 21.26
N VAL A 7 -14.01 7.72 19.97
CA VAL A 7 -14.88 7.18 18.90
C VAL A 7 -14.37 5.88 18.26
N ALA A 8 -13.11 5.52 18.53
CA ALA A 8 -12.47 4.35 17.92
C ALA A 8 -11.63 3.52 18.90
N PHE A 9 -11.84 3.67 20.22
CA PHE A 9 -11.10 2.94 21.26
C PHE A 9 -9.57 3.04 21.13
N GLY A 10 -9.06 4.16 20.59
CA GLY A 10 -7.63 4.35 20.35
C GLY A 10 -7.08 3.58 19.14
N SER A 11 -7.93 3.19 18.19
CA SER A 11 -7.56 2.43 16.99
C SER A 11 -7.27 3.32 15.78
N ALA A 12 -6.51 2.79 14.81
CA ALA A 12 -6.19 3.45 13.55
C ALA A 12 -6.12 2.45 12.36
N CYS A 13 -6.14 2.96 11.13
CA CYS A 13 -5.93 2.15 9.93
C CYS A 13 -4.50 1.59 9.86
N HIS A 14 -4.34 0.38 9.32
CA HIS A 14 -3.03 -0.29 9.22
C HIS A 14 -2.33 -0.09 7.86
N GLY A 15 -3.04 0.37 6.82
CA GLY A 15 -2.55 0.47 5.45
C GLY A 15 -3.67 0.68 4.44
N ALA A 16 -3.33 0.63 3.15
CA ALA A 16 -4.26 0.92 2.05
C ALA A 16 -5.47 -0.04 1.99
N GLY A 17 -5.25 -1.32 2.29
CA GLY A 17 -6.21 -2.37 1.96
C GLY A 17 -6.33 -2.61 0.45
N ARG A 18 -6.75 -3.82 0.07
CA ARG A 18 -6.83 -4.19 -1.36
C ARG A 18 -8.04 -3.53 -2.03
N ALA A 19 -7.85 -3.08 -3.26
CA ALA A 19 -8.91 -2.63 -4.16
C ALA A 19 -9.43 -3.79 -5.03
N MET A 20 -8.65 -4.85 -5.18
CA MET A 20 -9.00 -6.04 -5.96
C MET A 20 -8.47 -7.34 -5.37
N SER A 21 -9.07 -8.46 -5.80
CA SER A 21 -8.61 -9.80 -5.39
C SER A 21 -7.20 -10.10 -5.91
N ARG A 22 -6.51 -11.01 -5.23
CA ARG A 22 -5.19 -11.54 -5.65
C ARG A 22 -5.23 -12.19 -7.02
N THR A 23 -6.30 -12.94 -7.29
CA THR A 23 -6.52 -13.61 -8.57
C THR A 23 -6.72 -12.60 -9.70
N GLN A 24 -7.46 -11.52 -9.45
CA GLN A 24 -7.64 -10.44 -10.42
C GLN A 24 -6.31 -9.72 -10.69
N ALA A 25 -5.56 -9.38 -9.64
CA ALA A 25 -4.24 -8.75 -9.77
C ALA A 25 -3.29 -9.56 -10.65
N LYS A 26 -3.18 -10.88 -10.42
CA LYS A 26 -2.34 -11.78 -11.23
C LYS A 26 -2.78 -11.95 -12.69
N ARG A 27 -4.06 -11.71 -12.99
CA ARG A 27 -4.58 -11.71 -14.37
C ARG A 27 -4.27 -10.39 -15.08
N GLN A 28 -4.34 -9.29 -14.35
CA GLN A 28 -4.15 -7.94 -14.87
C GLN A 28 -2.68 -7.57 -15.03
N TRP A 29 -1.82 -7.99 -14.10
CA TRP A 29 -0.43 -7.57 -14.05
C TRP A 29 0.54 -8.71 -14.32
N LYS A 30 1.67 -8.39 -14.96
CA LYS A 30 2.83 -9.28 -15.05
C LYS A 30 3.92 -8.78 -14.13
N GLY A 31 4.46 -9.67 -13.30
CA GLY A 31 5.45 -9.26 -12.28
C GLY A 31 6.69 -8.59 -12.85
N ARG A 32 7.10 -8.96 -14.08
CA ARG A 32 8.23 -8.31 -14.76
C ARG A 32 7.93 -6.85 -15.10
N GLU A 33 6.75 -6.57 -15.63
CA GLU A 33 6.31 -5.21 -15.96
C GLU A 33 6.23 -4.34 -14.71
N VAL A 34 5.71 -4.90 -13.60
CA VAL A 34 5.67 -4.21 -12.30
C VAL A 34 7.07 -3.86 -11.80
N ILE A 35 8.03 -4.78 -11.92
CA ILE A 35 9.44 -4.49 -11.58
C ILE A 35 9.99 -3.37 -12.44
N ASP A 36 9.80 -3.43 -13.75
CA ASP A 36 10.37 -2.45 -14.68
C ASP A 36 9.73 -1.05 -14.46
N GLN A 37 8.43 -0.99 -14.20
CA GLN A 37 7.71 0.24 -13.84
C GLN A 37 8.21 0.85 -12.53
N LEU A 38 8.41 0.03 -11.50
CA LEU A 38 8.92 0.51 -10.21
C LEU A 38 10.39 0.91 -10.30
N ALA A 39 11.19 0.22 -11.10
CA ALA A 39 12.58 0.59 -11.37
C ALA A 39 12.68 1.95 -12.08
N ALA A 40 11.77 2.24 -13.02
CA ALA A 40 11.67 3.56 -13.66
C ALA A 40 11.33 4.69 -12.67
N GLN A 41 10.73 4.36 -11.52
CA GLN A 41 10.46 5.28 -10.41
C GLN A 41 11.58 5.30 -9.35
N GLY A 42 12.69 4.61 -9.59
CA GLY A 42 13.83 4.53 -8.67
C GLY A 42 13.64 3.52 -7.52
N VAL A 43 12.67 2.59 -7.64
CA VAL A 43 12.40 1.57 -6.63
C VAL A 43 12.89 0.20 -7.09
N VAL A 44 13.88 -0.36 -6.38
CA VAL A 44 14.43 -1.68 -6.70
C VAL A 44 13.58 -2.78 -6.06
N VAL A 45 13.01 -3.66 -6.88
CA VAL A 45 12.21 -4.80 -6.40
C VAL A 45 12.98 -6.11 -6.51
N ARG A 46 12.93 -6.91 -5.45
CA ARG A 46 13.39 -8.31 -5.41
C ARG A 46 12.30 -9.16 -4.79
N GLY A 47 11.85 -10.18 -5.51
CA GLY A 47 10.78 -11.08 -5.04
C GLY A 47 11.12 -12.54 -5.29
N HIS A 48 10.52 -13.44 -4.51
CA HIS A 48 10.67 -14.89 -4.69
C HIS A 48 10.07 -15.38 -6.03
N SER A 49 8.99 -14.75 -6.51
CA SER A 49 8.37 -15.10 -7.79
C SER A 49 7.71 -13.89 -8.47
N TYR A 50 7.68 -13.90 -9.81
CA TYR A 50 6.95 -12.88 -10.57
C TYR A 50 5.43 -12.90 -10.31
N SER A 51 4.87 -14.07 -10.01
CA SER A 51 3.45 -14.20 -9.66
C SER A 51 3.12 -13.50 -8.35
N GLY A 52 3.99 -13.64 -7.33
CA GLY A 52 3.84 -12.93 -6.06
C GLY A 52 4.00 -11.43 -6.21
N ILE A 53 4.89 -10.96 -7.09
CA ILE A 53 5.02 -9.54 -7.40
C ILE A 53 3.77 -9.00 -8.11
N ALA A 54 3.23 -9.75 -9.08
CA ALA A 54 2.01 -9.36 -9.79
C ALA A 54 0.79 -9.27 -8.84
N GLU A 55 0.71 -10.18 -7.87
CA GLU A 55 -0.32 -10.17 -6.84
C GLU A 55 -0.27 -8.90 -5.96
N GLU A 56 0.90 -8.30 -5.83
CA GLU A 56 1.21 -7.18 -4.94
C GLU A 56 1.51 -5.90 -5.72
N ALA A 57 1.14 -5.84 -7.01
CA ALA A 57 1.26 -4.62 -7.82
C ALA A 57 0.60 -3.43 -7.10
N PRO A 58 1.19 -2.23 -7.11
CA PRO A 58 0.67 -1.06 -6.38
C PRO A 58 -0.82 -0.80 -6.61
N GLU A 59 -1.28 -0.95 -7.85
CA GLU A 59 -2.65 -0.74 -8.31
C GLU A 59 -3.64 -1.79 -7.79
N SER A 60 -3.14 -2.85 -7.15
CA SER A 60 -3.97 -3.83 -6.46
C SER A 60 -4.52 -3.31 -5.13
N TYR A 61 -3.96 -2.21 -4.63
CA TYR A 61 -4.31 -1.54 -3.38
C TYR A 61 -5.06 -0.24 -3.65
N LYS A 62 -5.77 0.24 -2.63
CA LYS A 62 -6.32 1.61 -2.64
C LYS A 62 -5.18 2.63 -2.58
N ASP A 63 -5.46 3.90 -2.87
CA ASP A 63 -4.51 4.95 -2.55
C ASP A 63 -4.37 5.07 -1.03
N VAL A 64 -3.17 4.76 -0.53
CA VAL A 64 -2.86 4.86 0.90
C VAL A 64 -2.99 6.30 1.42
N THR A 65 -2.78 7.29 0.56
CA THR A 65 -2.94 8.71 0.89
C THR A 65 -4.39 8.99 1.24
N GLU A 66 -5.36 8.53 0.45
CA GLU A 66 -6.79 8.71 0.75
C GLU A 66 -7.19 8.06 2.08
N VAL A 67 -6.68 6.86 2.37
CA VAL A 67 -6.96 6.17 3.64
C VAL A 67 -6.39 6.94 4.84
N VAL A 68 -5.15 7.42 4.73
CA VAL A 68 -4.50 8.23 5.79
C VAL A 68 -5.19 9.57 5.95
N ASP A 69 -5.61 10.19 4.85
CA ASP A 69 -6.34 11.46 4.84
C ASP A 69 -7.68 11.33 5.55
N ALA A 70 -8.46 10.28 5.24
CA ALA A 70 -9.71 10.00 5.92
C ALA A 70 -9.51 9.83 7.44
N ALA A 71 -8.52 9.03 7.86
CA ALA A 71 -8.20 8.84 9.28
C ALA A 71 -7.73 10.15 9.95
N HIS A 72 -7.02 11.00 9.21
CA HIS A 72 -6.54 12.28 9.72
C HIS A 72 -7.65 13.29 9.92
N TYR A 73 -8.49 13.49 8.91
CA TYR A 73 -9.59 14.45 8.94
C TYR A 73 -10.74 14.00 9.85
N ALA A 74 -10.95 12.69 10.02
CA ALA A 74 -11.84 12.15 11.04
C ALA A 74 -11.27 12.27 12.47
N GLY A 75 -10.07 12.84 12.62
CA GLY A 75 -9.44 13.01 13.92
C GLY A 75 -9.00 11.71 14.57
N LEU A 76 -8.92 10.58 13.85
CA LEU A 76 -8.54 9.28 14.43
C LEU A 76 -7.04 9.13 14.60
N ALA A 77 -6.26 9.66 13.65
CA ALA A 77 -4.79 9.64 13.67
C ALA A 77 -4.21 10.98 13.21
N ARG A 78 -2.98 11.31 13.62
CA ARG A 78 -2.29 12.52 13.14
C ARG A 78 -1.24 12.15 12.10
N LYS A 79 -1.25 12.80 10.94
CA LYS A 79 -0.14 12.70 9.98
C LYS A 79 1.14 13.27 10.61
N VAL A 80 2.23 12.53 10.50
CA VAL A 80 3.54 12.93 11.05
C VAL A 80 4.59 13.02 9.94
N ALA A 81 4.76 11.95 9.17
CA ALA A 81 5.69 11.90 8.06
C ALA A 81 5.16 10.99 6.94
N LYS A 82 5.65 11.22 5.72
CA LYS A 82 5.44 10.32 4.57
C LYS A 82 6.81 9.78 4.15
N VAL A 83 6.91 8.46 4.04
CA VAL A 83 8.10 7.78 3.53
C VAL A 83 7.88 7.36 2.08
N LYS A 84 8.97 7.29 1.31
CA LYS A 84 8.99 6.74 -0.05
C LYS A 84 10.01 5.59 -0.10
N PRO A 85 9.66 4.44 -0.67
CA PRO A 85 10.56 3.31 -0.73
C PRO A 85 11.68 3.55 -1.75
N TRP A 86 12.87 3.04 -1.47
CA TRP A 86 13.97 2.90 -2.45
C TRP A 86 14.13 1.45 -2.90
N ALA A 87 13.75 0.50 -2.05
CA ALA A 87 13.77 -0.91 -2.36
C ALA A 87 12.59 -1.64 -1.70
N CYS A 88 12.15 -2.72 -2.33
CA CYS A 88 11.15 -3.65 -1.81
C CYS A 88 11.66 -5.09 -1.99
N VAL A 89 11.89 -5.78 -0.87
CA VAL A 89 12.29 -7.19 -0.85
C VAL A 89 11.11 -8.02 -0.36
N LYS A 90 10.63 -8.94 -1.19
CA LYS A 90 9.36 -9.64 -0.99
C LYS A 90 9.55 -11.15 -1.00
N GLY A 91 9.09 -11.81 0.06
CA GLY A 91 8.89 -13.26 0.11
C GLY A 91 7.67 -13.71 -0.68
#